data_AF-A0A835T7N9-F1
#
_entry.id   AF-A0A835T7N9-F1
#
_cell.length_a   1.000
_cell.length_b   1.000
_cell.length_c   1.000
_cell.angle_alpha   90.00
_cell.angle_beta   90.00
_cell.angle_gamma   90.00
#
_symmetry.space_group_name_H-M   'P 1'
#
loop_
_entity.id
_entity.type
_entity.pdbx_description
1 polymer ?
#
loop_
_entity_poly.entity_id
_entity_poly.type
_entity_poly.pdbx_seq_one_letter_code
_entity_poly.pdbx_strand_id
1 'polypeptide(L)'
;MQSVNARTARRVVATHTASRRAVVAHASKGFGAAKPKQFVQRKDAATQDPCPCESGKAYKNCCGPYHRGEAVAPTPEATLRARFAAFNKAEPDYILNTTHPDYHVHQYNVPTPGGAQDRLREDVATGCNRFAYTGLKIVKSEPGANEYEGYVSFEYLSRKRSAPGAPITEAEVKDAAAWSRTAERGRFLKVPSTGLWQYVDAQTATFDASMLSGMQQEPAAAQ
;
A
#
# COMPACT_ATOMS: atom_id res chain seq x y z
N MET A 1 33.37 -58.24 37.08
CA MET A 1 34.59 -58.81 36.46
C MET A 1 34.85 -58.02 35.19
N GLN A 2 35.79 -57.08 35.25
CA GLN A 2 37.11 -57.15 34.59
C GLN A 2 37.03 -57.03 33.06
N SER A 3 37.85 -56.29 32.33
CA SER A 3 38.80 -55.21 32.62
C SER A 3 39.30 -54.77 31.25
N VAL A 4 39.41 -53.44 31.06
CA VAL A 4 40.42 -52.70 30.28
C VAL A 4 41.37 -53.44 29.32
N ASN A 5 41.59 -52.85 28.14
CA ASN A 5 42.95 -52.37 27.83
C ASN A 5 43.00 -51.22 26.82
N ALA A 6 43.73 -50.19 27.24
CA ALA A 6 44.13 -49.01 26.51
C ALA A 6 45.31 -49.32 25.58
N ARG A 7 45.49 -48.54 24.50
CA ARG A 7 46.82 -48.22 23.97
C ARG A 7 46.86 -46.80 23.39
N THR A 8 47.62 -45.99 24.09
CA THR A 8 48.12 -44.66 23.80
C THR A 8 49.04 -44.65 22.57
N ALA A 9 48.97 -43.62 21.74
CA ALA A 9 50.14 -43.06 21.06
C ALA A 9 49.91 -41.58 20.73
N ARG A 10 50.91 -40.77 21.06
CA ARG A 10 50.94 -39.31 21.06
C ARG A 10 51.80 -38.83 19.88
N ARG A 11 51.67 -37.53 19.55
CA ARG A 11 52.60 -36.67 18.76
C ARG A 11 52.44 -36.83 17.22
N VAL A 12 52.51 -35.80 16.37
CA VAL A 12 53.28 -34.55 16.33
C VAL A 12 52.51 -33.48 15.53
N VAL A 13 52.70 -32.20 15.88
CA VAL A 13 52.25 -30.99 15.17
C VAL A 13 53.09 -30.75 13.91
N ALA A 14 52.48 -30.45 12.76
CA ALA A 14 53.17 -29.79 11.66
C ALA A 14 52.22 -28.82 10.94
N THR A 15 52.45 -27.53 11.15
CA THR A 15 51.84 -26.40 10.46
C THR A 15 52.50 -26.23 9.09
N HIS A 16 51.74 -26.36 8.00
CA HIS A 16 52.21 -25.97 6.67
C HIS A 16 51.75 -24.55 6.33
N THR A 17 52.69 -23.63 6.41
CA THR A 17 52.66 -22.29 5.81
C THR A 17 52.79 -22.39 4.30
N ALA A 18 51.76 -21.97 3.56
CA ALA A 18 51.85 -21.71 2.12
C ALA A 18 51.90 -20.19 1.90
N SER A 19 53.13 -19.70 1.68
CA SER A 19 53.43 -18.34 1.25
C SER A 19 53.06 -18.19 -0.23
N ARG A 20 52.21 -17.21 -0.56
CA ARG A 20 52.13 -16.67 -1.92
C ARG A 20 52.62 -15.23 -1.90
N ARG A 21 53.83 -15.02 -2.41
CA ARG A 21 54.28 -13.72 -2.92
C ARG A 21 53.81 -13.57 -4.36
N ALA A 22 53.16 -12.45 -4.68
CA ALA A 22 53.25 -11.84 -6.01
C ALA A 22 52.84 -10.36 -5.91
N VAL A 23 53.85 -9.48 -5.95
CA VAL A 23 54.12 -8.47 -6.99
C VAL A 23 53.35 -7.16 -6.78
N VAL A 24 54.07 -6.17 -6.23
CA VAL A 24 53.69 -4.75 -6.24
C VAL A 24 54.03 -4.21 -7.62
N ALA A 25 53.02 -3.82 -8.39
CA ALA A 25 53.18 -2.99 -9.58
C ALA A 25 52.82 -1.54 -9.22
N HIS A 26 53.74 -0.61 -9.44
CA HIS A 26 53.51 0.83 -9.34
C HIS A 26 53.58 1.48 -10.73
N ALA A 27 52.83 2.59 -10.83
CA ALA A 27 52.74 3.59 -11.89
C ALA A 27 51.88 3.17 -13.11
N SER A 28 51.00 4.01 -13.68
CA SER A 28 51.16 5.44 -13.94
C SER A 28 49.80 6.16 -14.06
N LYS A 29 49.82 7.49 -13.85
CA LYS A 29 48.69 8.42 -14.08
C LYS A 29 47.99 8.17 -15.42
N GLY A 30 46.70 7.81 -15.34
CA GLY A 30 45.75 7.82 -16.45
C GLY A 30 44.67 8.87 -16.20
N PHE A 31 44.46 9.72 -17.19
CA PHE A 31 43.53 10.84 -17.18
C PHE A 31 42.08 10.38 -17.03
N GLY A 32 41.30 11.12 -16.23
CA GLY A 32 39.84 10.98 -16.17
C GLY A 32 39.32 10.25 -14.93
N ALA A 33 39.64 10.73 -13.73
CA ALA A 33 38.80 10.44 -12.57
C ALA A 33 37.41 11.02 -12.85
N ALA A 34 36.46 10.17 -13.27
CA ALA A 34 35.06 10.53 -13.33
C ALA A 34 34.66 11.00 -11.93
N LYS A 35 34.33 12.30 -11.81
CA LYS A 35 33.83 12.87 -10.56
C LYS A 35 32.68 11.97 -10.08
N PRO A 36 32.64 11.57 -8.79
CA PRO A 36 31.48 10.85 -8.28
C PRO A 36 30.27 11.70 -8.63
N LYS A 37 29.28 11.09 -9.33
CA LYS A 37 28.00 11.74 -9.59
C LYS A 37 27.49 12.16 -8.23
N GLN A 38 27.53 13.46 -7.94
CA GLN A 38 26.86 14.00 -6.78
C GLN A 38 25.41 13.55 -6.93
N PHE A 39 24.98 12.63 -6.07
CA PHE A 39 23.57 12.42 -5.81
C PHE A 39 23.09 13.77 -5.29
N VAL A 40 22.57 14.60 -6.19
CA VAL A 40 21.80 15.78 -5.81
C VAL A 40 20.66 15.20 -5.01
N GLN A 41 20.77 15.33 -3.70
CA GLN A 41 19.70 15.06 -2.75
C GLN A 41 18.50 15.85 -3.25
N ARG A 42 17.57 15.19 -3.94
CA ARG A 42 16.25 15.74 -4.23
C ARG A 42 15.56 15.82 -2.89
N LYS A 43 15.73 16.96 -2.22
CA LYS A 43 15.19 17.29 -0.91
C LYS A 43 13.69 16.99 -0.88
N ASP A 44 13.33 15.80 -0.42
CA ASP A 44 12.17 15.33 0.35
C ASP A 44 10.76 15.92 0.12
N ALA A 45 10.50 16.69 -0.93
CA ALA A 45 9.22 17.38 -1.14
C ALA A 45 8.04 16.40 -1.19
N ALA A 46 8.21 15.26 -1.87
CA ALA A 46 7.18 14.21 -1.97
C ALA A 46 6.86 13.50 -0.63
N THR A 47 7.66 13.72 0.43
CA THR A 47 7.47 13.09 1.75
C THR A 47 6.62 13.94 2.69
N GLN A 48 6.45 15.23 2.42
CA GLN A 48 5.69 16.17 3.26
C GLN A 48 4.29 16.46 2.71
N ASP A 49 3.99 15.98 1.48
CA ASP A 49 2.68 16.15 0.88
C ASP A 49 1.58 15.57 1.78
N PRO A 50 0.42 16.26 1.89
CA PRO A 50 -0.75 15.70 2.55
C PRO A 50 -1.09 14.31 1.98
N CYS A 51 -1.48 13.39 2.86
CA CYS A 51 -1.88 12.07 2.46
C CYS A 51 -3.21 12.14 1.68
N PRO A 52 -3.33 11.53 0.49
CA PRO A 52 -4.57 11.56 -0.29
C PRO A 52 -5.77 10.89 0.40
N CYS A 53 -5.56 10.17 1.51
CA CYS A 53 -6.65 9.53 2.26
C CYS A 53 -7.50 10.49 3.12
N GLU A 54 -7.35 11.80 2.91
CA GLU A 54 -8.11 12.86 3.60
C GLU A 54 -7.98 12.82 5.14
N SER A 55 -6.85 12.34 5.65
CA SER A 55 -6.59 12.30 7.10
C SER A 55 -5.99 13.60 7.65
N GLY A 56 -5.59 14.54 6.78
CA GLY A 56 -4.85 15.75 7.15
C GLY A 56 -3.37 15.51 7.54
N LYS A 57 -2.92 14.25 7.65
CA LYS A 57 -1.53 13.90 7.97
C LYS A 57 -0.66 13.90 6.72
N ALA A 58 0.63 14.18 6.86
CA ALA A 58 1.61 13.97 5.79
C ALA A 58 1.67 12.49 5.38
N TYR A 59 1.79 12.21 4.08
CA TYR A 59 1.79 10.85 3.52
C TYR A 59 2.79 9.92 4.21
N LYS A 60 4.02 10.39 4.46
CA LYS A 60 5.08 9.61 5.11
C LYS A 60 4.73 9.13 6.53
N ASN A 61 3.84 9.84 7.22
CA ASN A 61 3.40 9.56 8.59
C ASN A 61 1.97 8.97 8.63
N CYS A 62 1.40 8.64 7.46
CA CYS A 62 0.05 8.13 7.31
C CYS A 62 0.06 6.82 6.53
N CYS A 63 -0.27 6.82 5.23
CA CYS A 63 -0.36 5.61 4.43
C CYS A 63 1.00 5.13 3.89
N GLY A 64 2.00 6.00 3.86
CA GLY A 64 3.33 5.70 3.31
C GLY A 64 4.01 4.47 3.93
N PRO A 65 4.07 4.31 5.27
CA PRO A 65 4.64 3.13 5.89
C PRO A 65 3.93 1.82 5.51
N TYR A 66 2.62 1.85 5.30
CA TYR A 66 1.86 0.68 4.86
C TYR A 66 2.20 0.28 3.42
N HIS A 67 2.31 1.26 2.51
CA HIS A 67 2.66 1.00 1.11
C HIS A 67 4.09 0.48 0.95
N ARG A 68 5.02 0.91 1.82
CA ARG A 68 6.40 0.43 1.85
C ARG A 68 6.59 -0.90 2.59
N GLY A 69 5.54 -1.46 3.18
CA GLY A 69 5.61 -2.69 3.99
C GLY A 69 6.34 -2.51 5.33
N GLU A 70 6.51 -1.29 5.81
CA GLU A 70 7.15 -0.97 7.09
C GLU A 70 6.19 -1.18 8.28
N ALA A 71 4.89 -1.16 8.02
CA ALA A 71 3.84 -1.40 9.00
C ALA A 71 2.62 -2.06 8.36
N VAL A 72 1.80 -2.72 9.17
CA VAL A 72 0.49 -3.24 8.78
C VAL A 72 -0.58 -2.26 9.25
N ALA A 73 -1.54 -1.93 8.38
CA ALA A 73 -2.67 -1.09 8.75
C ALA A 73 -3.51 -1.79 9.85
N PRO A 74 -3.69 -1.17 11.03
CA PRO A 74 -4.17 -1.90 12.21
C PRO A 74 -5.68 -2.17 12.21
N THR A 75 -6.45 -1.44 11.41
CA THR A 75 -7.92 -1.48 11.36
C THR A 75 -8.43 -1.58 9.92
N PRO A 76 -9.68 -2.03 9.71
CA PRO A 76 -10.28 -2.01 8.38
C PRO A 76 -10.37 -0.58 7.82
N GLU A 77 -10.66 0.43 8.65
CA GLU A 77 -10.65 1.84 8.22
C GLU A 77 -9.25 2.29 7.78
N ALA A 78 -8.20 1.98 8.54
CA ALA A 78 -6.83 2.33 8.17
C ALA A 78 -6.43 1.66 6.84
N THR A 79 -6.88 0.43 6.62
CA THR A 79 -6.65 -0.32 5.38
C THR A 79 -7.40 0.32 4.21
N LEU A 80 -8.67 0.67 4.38
CA LEU A 80 -9.44 1.40 3.37
C LEU A 80 -8.76 2.73 3.00
N ARG A 81 -8.36 3.52 3.98
CA ARG A 81 -7.65 4.79 3.77
C ARG A 81 -6.34 4.59 3.01
N ALA A 82 -5.57 3.57 3.36
CA ALA A 82 -4.35 3.20 2.65
C ALA A 82 -4.64 2.78 1.20
N ARG A 83 -5.67 1.95 0.96
CA ARG A 83 -6.11 1.60 -0.40
C ARG A 83 -6.48 2.84 -1.21
N PHE A 84 -7.25 3.77 -0.64
CA PHE A 84 -7.59 5.02 -1.31
C PHE A 84 -6.36 5.86 -1.67
N ALA A 85 -5.39 5.96 -0.75
CA ALA A 85 -4.12 6.65 -1.03
C ALA A 85 -3.31 5.91 -2.11
N ALA A 86 -3.30 4.58 -2.12
CA ALA A 86 -2.57 3.78 -3.08
C ALA A 86 -3.08 3.98 -4.52
N PHE A 87 -4.40 4.07 -4.73
CA PHE A 87 -4.96 4.44 -6.04
C PHE A 87 -4.47 5.82 -6.51
N ASN A 88 -4.40 6.81 -5.62
CA ASN A 88 -3.93 8.16 -5.96
C ASN A 88 -2.41 8.26 -6.18
N LYS A 89 -1.63 7.45 -5.46
CA LYS A 89 -0.17 7.40 -5.56
C LYS A 89 0.33 6.45 -6.65
N ALA A 90 -0.58 5.76 -7.34
CA ALA A 90 -0.28 4.72 -8.32
C ALA A 90 0.59 3.58 -7.73
N GLU A 91 0.17 3.06 -6.57
CA GLU A 91 0.81 1.96 -5.83
C GLU A 91 -0.02 0.67 -5.96
N PRO A 92 -0.07 0.02 -7.15
CA PRO A 92 -0.99 -1.09 -7.42
C PRO A 92 -0.71 -2.31 -6.54
N ASP A 93 0.55 -2.56 -6.19
CA ASP A 93 0.96 -3.73 -5.40
C ASP A 93 0.30 -3.73 -4.01
N TYR A 94 0.14 -2.56 -3.38
CA TYR A 94 -0.56 -2.46 -2.11
C TYR A 94 -2.04 -2.84 -2.24
N ILE A 95 -2.71 -2.39 -3.31
CA ILE A 95 -4.11 -2.76 -3.58
C ILE A 95 -4.22 -4.27 -3.78
N LEU A 96 -3.35 -4.87 -4.58
CA LEU A 96 -3.36 -6.30 -4.87
C LEU A 96 -3.14 -7.13 -3.60
N ASN A 97 -2.13 -6.79 -2.81
CA ASN A 97 -1.77 -7.51 -1.59
C ASN A 97 -2.82 -7.37 -0.46
N THR A 98 -3.62 -6.30 -0.49
CA THR A 98 -4.71 -6.06 0.47
C THR A 98 -6.09 -6.41 -0.11
N THR A 99 -6.17 -7.11 -1.25
CA THR A 99 -7.43 -7.65 -1.78
C THR A 99 -7.53 -9.12 -1.41
N HIS A 100 -8.68 -9.54 -0.87
CA HIS A 100 -8.90 -10.92 -0.47
C HIS A 100 -8.99 -11.83 -1.71
N PRO A 101 -8.50 -13.09 -1.64
CA PRO A 101 -8.60 -14.02 -2.75
C PRO A 101 -10.03 -14.18 -3.31
N ASP A 102 -11.05 -14.19 -2.44
CA ASP A 102 -12.45 -14.36 -2.86
C ASP A 102 -13.08 -13.11 -3.51
N TYR A 103 -12.35 -11.98 -3.63
CA TYR A 103 -12.85 -10.76 -4.27
C TYR A 103 -13.44 -11.04 -5.67
N HIS A 104 -12.83 -11.96 -6.42
CA HIS A 104 -13.28 -12.31 -7.75
C HIS A 104 -14.67 -12.96 -7.80
N VAL A 105 -15.05 -13.71 -6.76
CA VAL A 105 -16.35 -14.37 -6.70
C VAL A 105 -17.44 -13.31 -6.57
N HIS A 106 -17.17 -12.28 -5.77
CA HIS A 106 -18.11 -11.20 -5.51
C HIS A 106 -18.15 -10.15 -6.63
N GLN A 107 -17.01 -9.80 -7.22
CA GLN A 107 -16.91 -8.75 -8.22
C GLN A 107 -17.16 -9.24 -9.66
N TYR A 108 -16.54 -10.37 -10.04
CA TYR A 108 -16.56 -10.85 -11.43
C TYR A 108 -17.54 -11.99 -11.67
N ASN A 109 -18.19 -12.49 -10.61
CA ASN A 109 -19.06 -13.67 -10.64
C ASN A 109 -18.37 -14.89 -11.30
N VAL A 110 -17.06 -15.07 -11.04
CA VAL A 110 -16.28 -16.21 -11.53
C VAL A 110 -15.94 -17.15 -10.37
N PRO A 111 -16.26 -18.46 -10.46
CA PRO A 111 -16.08 -19.39 -9.35
C PRO A 111 -14.64 -19.87 -9.16
N THR A 112 -13.77 -19.75 -10.18
CA THR A 112 -12.38 -20.20 -10.12
C THR A 112 -11.42 -19.02 -10.29
N PRO A 113 -10.31 -18.92 -9.51
CA PRO A 113 -9.37 -17.81 -9.60
C PRO A 113 -8.61 -17.68 -10.94
N GLY A 114 -8.65 -18.71 -11.80
CA GLY A 114 -7.93 -18.74 -13.07
C GLY A 114 -8.34 -17.58 -13.97
N GLY A 115 -7.41 -16.64 -14.19
CA GLY A 115 -7.65 -15.39 -14.92
C GLY A 115 -8.28 -14.26 -14.11
N ALA A 116 -8.83 -14.53 -12.92
CA ALA A 116 -9.39 -13.50 -12.05
C ALA A 116 -8.31 -12.58 -11.46
N GLN A 117 -7.12 -13.13 -11.18
CA GLN A 117 -5.97 -12.34 -10.74
C GLN A 117 -5.47 -11.40 -11.84
N ASP A 118 -5.44 -11.84 -13.10
CA ASP A 118 -5.03 -11.00 -14.23
C ASP A 118 -6.02 -9.85 -14.43
N ARG A 119 -7.32 -10.15 -14.38
CA ARG A 119 -8.39 -9.12 -14.41
C ARG A 119 -8.26 -8.12 -13.27
N LEU A 120 -8.03 -8.59 -12.04
CA LEU A 120 -7.80 -7.71 -10.90
C LEU A 120 -6.59 -6.79 -11.12
N ARG A 121 -5.47 -7.31 -11.65
CA ARG A 121 -4.31 -6.47 -11.99
C ARG A 121 -4.64 -5.42 -13.04
N GLU A 122 -5.40 -5.78 -14.06
CA GLU A 122 -5.84 -4.86 -15.12
C GLU A 122 -6.78 -3.77 -14.59
N ASP A 123 -7.73 -4.13 -13.75
CA ASP A 123 -8.67 -3.21 -13.12
C ASP A 123 -7.95 -2.25 -12.16
N VAL A 124 -7.03 -2.76 -11.34
CA VAL A 124 -6.22 -1.94 -10.42
C VAL A 124 -5.33 -0.99 -11.21
N ALA A 125 -4.66 -1.47 -12.27
CA ALA A 125 -3.85 -0.63 -13.14
C ALA A 125 -4.70 0.45 -13.83
N THR A 126 -5.92 0.11 -14.24
CA THR A 126 -6.89 1.05 -14.83
C THR A 126 -7.32 2.09 -13.79
N GLY A 127 -7.68 1.68 -12.58
CA GLY A 127 -8.04 2.58 -11.47
C GLY A 127 -6.94 3.59 -11.16
N CYS A 128 -5.70 3.11 -11.00
CA CYS A 128 -4.54 3.96 -10.70
C CYS A 128 -4.26 4.97 -11.83
N ASN A 129 -4.38 4.54 -13.10
CA ASN A 129 -3.89 5.34 -14.23
C ASN A 129 -4.98 6.16 -14.92
N ARG A 130 -6.24 5.70 -14.95
CA ARG A 130 -7.32 6.35 -15.70
C ARG A 130 -8.21 7.22 -14.84
N PHE A 131 -8.20 7.03 -13.53
CA PHE A 131 -9.09 7.74 -12.62
C PHE A 131 -8.30 8.59 -11.62
N ALA A 132 -8.95 9.65 -11.17
CA ALA A 132 -8.54 10.43 -10.01
C ALA A 132 -9.64 10.33 -8.96
N TYR A 133 -9.23 10.34 -7.69
CA TYR A 133 -10.13 10.19 -6.56
C TYR A 133 -9.87 11.31 -5.56
N THR A 134 -10.93 11.81 -4.92
CA THR A 134 -10.83 12.84 -3.88
C THR A 134 -12.01 12.76 -2.91
N GLY A 135 -11.95 13.50 -1.81
CA GLY A 135 -13.10 13.67 -0.93
C GLY A 135 -13.53 12.38 -0.23
N LEU A 136 -12.57 11.50 0.08
CA LEU A 136 -12.83 10.33 0.92
C LEU A 136 -13.40 10.77 2.27
N LYS A 137 -14.62 10.33 2.55
CA LYS A 137 -15.30 10.52 3.82
C LYS A 137 -15.64 9.17 4.42
N ILE A 138 -15.09 8.87 5.59
CA ILE A 138 -15.53 7.71 6.38
C ILE A 138 -16.83 8.08 7.06
N VAL A 139 -17.89 7.34 6.76
CA VAL A 139 -19.22 7.51 7.38
C VAL A 139 -19.28 6.70 8.68
N LYS A 140 -18.81 5.44 8.64
CA LYS A 140 -18.86 4.54 9.79
C LYS A 140 -17.82 3.42 9.67
N SER A 141 -17.24 3.00 10.79
CA SER A 141 -16.46 1.75 10.90
C SER A 141 -17.12 0.87 11.96
N GLU A 142 -17.34 -0.40 11.62
CA GLU A 142 -18.09 -1.35 12.45
C GLU A 142 -17.35 -2.69 12.56
N PRO A 143 -17.43 -3.39 13.70
CA PRO A 143 -17.02 -4.78 13.78
C PRO A 143 -17.96 -5.66 12.93
N GLY A 144 -17.45 -6.81 12.49
CA GLY A 144 -18.24 -7.86 11.86
C GLY A 144 -18.69 -8.94 12.86
N ALA A 145 -18.88 -10.16 12.37
CA ALA A 145 -19.35 -11.27 13.20
C ALA A 145 -18.35 -11.67 14.31
N ASN A 146 -17.07 -11.34 14.14
CA ASN A 146 -15.99 -11.62 15.09
C ASN A 146 -14.83 -10.62 14.90
N GLU A 147 -13.75 -10.78 15.67
CA GLU A 147 -12.58 -9.89 15.64
C GLU A 147 -11.79 -9.89 14.32
N TYR A 148 -12.06 -10.87 13.43
CA TYR A 148 -11.42 -11.01 12.12
C TYR A 148 -12.29 -10.48 10.98
N GLU A 149 -13.45 -9.90 11.26
CA GLU A 149 -14.31 -9.28 10.25
C GLU A 149 -14.64 -7.84 10.66
N GLY A 150 -14.69 -6.95 9.68
CA GLY A 150 -15.04 -5.55 9.89
C GLY A 150 -15.62 -4.91 8.66
N TYR A 151 -16.36 -3.84 8.86
CA TYR A 151 -17.02 -3.09 7.81
C TYR A 151 -16.66 -1.62 7.89
N VAL A 152 -16.55 -0.98 6.73
CA VAL A 152 -16.37 0.47 6.64
C VAL A 152 -17.34 1.01 5.62
N SER A 153 -18.22 1.92 6.04
CA SER A 153 -19.08 2.71 5.16
C SER A 153 -18.40 4.03 4.84
N PHE A 154 -18.30 4.38 3.57
CA PHE A 154 -17.56 5.54 3.10
C PHE A 154 -18.14 6.11 1.81
N GLU A 155 -17.82 7.38 1.57
CA GLU A 155 -18.10 8.09 0.32
C GLU A 155 -16.79 8.59 -0.28
N TYR A 156 -16.76 8.69 -1.61
CA TYR A 156 -15.67 9.36 -2.32
C TYR A 156 -16.15 9.92 -3.65
N LEU A 157 -15.34 10.81 -4.21
CA LEU A 157 -15.51 11.32 -5.57
C LEU A 157 -14.50 10.68 -6.50
N SER A 158 -14.94 10.35 -7.72
CA SER A 158 -14.06 9.89 -8.78
C SER A 158 -14.34 10.61 -10.09
N ARG A 159 -13.31 10.75 -10.92
CA ARG A 159 -13.44 11.21 -12.30
C ARG A 159 -12.44 10.49 -13.20
N LYS A 160 -12.76 10.43 -14.49
CA LYS A 160 -11.80 9.99 -15.50
C LYS A 160 -10.79 11.12 -15.76
N ARG A 161 -9.52 10.76 -15.91
CA ARG A 161 -8.46 11.66 -16.36
C ARG A 161 -8.58 11.91 -17.86
N SER A 162 -8.11 13.07 -18.31
CA SER A 162 -8.01 13.39 -19.74
C SER A 162 -7.11 12.41 -20.51
N ALA A 163 -6.04 11.94 -19.88
CA ALA A 163 -5.16 10.88 -20.38
C ALA A 163 -4.63 10.01 -19.22
N PRO A 164 -4.15 8.78 -19.49
CA PRO A 164 -3.53 7.92 -18.48
C PRO A 164 -2.40 8.62 -17.73
N GLY A 165 -2.44 8.61 -16.40
CA GLY A 165 -1.41 9.19 -15.54
C GLY A 165 -1.33 10.73 -15.57
N ALA A 166 -2.16 11.40 -16.38
CA ALA A 166 -2.14 12.86 -16.45
C ALA A 166 -2.56 13.46 -15.09
N PRO A 167 -1.84 14.46 -14.56
CA PRO A 167 -2.25 15.15 -13.34
C PRO A 167 -3.62 15.83 -13.55
N ILE A 168 -4.43 15.90 -12.49
CA ILE A 168 -5.67 16.66 -12.53
C ILE A 168 -5.32 18.15 -12.38
N THR A 169 -5.78 18.96 -13.33
CA THR A 169 -5.57 20.41 -13.30
C THR A 169 -6.50 21.08 -12.29
N GLU A 170 -6.15 22.29 -11.84
CA GLU A 170 -6.98 23.04 -10.91
C GLU A 170 -8.39 23.34 -11.46
N ALA A 171 -8.51 23.57 -12.77
CA ALA A 171 -9.80 23.74 -13.44
C ALA A 171 -10.65 22.46 -13.36
N GLU A 172 -10.04 21.30 -13.55
CA GLU A 172 -10.71 20.00 -13.41
C GLU A 172 -11.11 19.69 -11.96
N VAL A 173 -10.33 20.15 -10.97
CA VAL A 173 -10.74 20.04 -9.55
C VAL A 173 -12.01 20.87 -9.30
N LYS A 174 -12.09 22.08 -9.87
CA LYS A 174 -13.22 23.02 -9.66
C LYS A 174 -14.50 22.65 -10.42
N ASP A 175 -14.41 21.83 -11.46
CA ASP A 175 -15.57 21.35 -12.21
C ASP A 175 -16.31 20.24 -11.45
N ALA A 176 -17.11 20.64 -10.45
CA ALA A 176 -17.85 19.73 -9.58
C ALA A 176 -18.80 18.78 -10.35
N ALA A 177 -19.33 19.21 -11.50
CA ALA A 177 -20.27 18.42 -12.30
C ALA A 177 -19.59 17.20 -12.98
N ALA A 178 -18.27 17.25 -13.19
CA ALA A 178 -17.50 16.16 -13.77
C ALA A 178 -17.11 15.05 -12.77
N TRP A 179 -17.39 15.25 -11.46
CA TRP A 179 -17.09 14.27 -10.43
C TRP A 179 -18.30 13.38 -10.13
N SER A 180 -18.10 12.07 -10.20
CA SER A 180 -19.08 11.09 -9.75
C SER A 180 -18.89 10.80 -8.26
N ARG A 181 -19.97 10.90 -7.49
CA ARG A 181 -20.00 10.49 -6.08
C ARG A 181 -20.37 9.02 -5.97
N THR A 182 -19.58 8.29 -5.22
CA THR A 182 -19.82 6.88 -4.89
C THR A 182 -19.90 6.72 -3.39
N ALA A 183 -20.82 5.88 -2.94
CA ALA A 183 -21.01 5.55 -1.54
C ALA A 183 -21.13 4.03 -1.39
N GLU A 184 -20.31 3.46 -0.51
CA GLU A 184 -20.11 2.02 -0.39
C GLU A 184 -20.00 1.59 1.06
N ARG A 185 -20.39 0.34 1.33
CA ARG A 185 -20.07 -0.37 2.55
C ARG A 185 -19.14 -1.54 2.21
N GLY A 186 -17.85 -1.35 2.48
CA GLY A 186 -16.81 -2.35 2.24
C GLY A 186 -16.66 -3.33 3.40
N ARG A 187 -16.49 -4.61 3.06
CA ARG A 187 -16.20 -5.69 4.01
C ARG A 187 -14.72 -6.06 3.98
N PHE A 188 -14.16 -6.28 5.17
CA PHE A 188 -12.77 -6.62 5.36
C PHE A 188 -12.61 -7.85 6.25
N LEU A 189 -11.67 -8.72 5.90
CA LEU A 189 -11.26 -9.85 6.73
C LEU A 189 -9.81 -9.71 7.17
N LYS A 190 -9.53 -10.02 8.43
CA LYS A 190 -8.19 -9.95 9.03
C LYS A 190 -7.52 -11.32 8.96
N VAL A 191 -6.33 -11.37 8.40
CA VAL A 191 -5.47 -12.56 8.42
C VAL A 191 -4.90 -12.73 9.84
N PRO A 192 -5.23 -13.80 10.59
CA PRO A 192 -4.85 -13.90 12.00
C PRO A 192 -3.34 -13.89 12.25
N SER A 193 -2.56 -14.51 11.36
CA SER A 193 -1.10 -14.67 11.51
C SER A 193 -0.30 -13.38 11.30
N THR A 194 -0.81 -12.46 10.47
CA THR A 194 -0.11 -11.22 10.10
C THR A 194 -0.80 -9.96 10.62
N GLY A 195 -2.07 -10.08 11.01
CA GLY A 195 -2.93 -8.95 11.34
C GLY A 195 -3.36 -8.11 10.14
N LEU A 196 -3.04 -8.53 8.91
CA LEU A 196 -3.37 -7.82 7.67
C LEU A 196 -4.88 -7.86 7.42
N TRP A 197 -5.51 -6.70 7.27
CA TRP A 197 -6.89 -6.61 6.78
C TRP A 197 -6.91 -6.64 5.26
N GLN A 198 -7.79 -7.45 4.70
CA GLN A 198 -7.98 -7.61 3.26
C GLN A 198 -9.41 -7.24 2.88
N TYR A 199 -9.55 -6.45 1.81
CA TYR A 199 -10.83 -6.05 1.25
C TYR A 199 -11.47 -7.20 0.47
N VAL A 200 -12.70 -7.57 0.82
CA VAL A 200 -13.38 -8.75 0.25
C VAL A 200 -14.41 -8.38 -0.79
N ASP A 201 -15.30 -7.46 -0.45
CA ASP A 201 -16.41 -7.03 -1.27
C ASP A 201 -16.91 -5.65 -0.79
N ALA A 202 -17.77 -5.01 -1.57
CA ALA A 202 -18.59 -3.92 -1.10
C ALA A 202 -20.00 -4.03 -1.64
N GLN A 203 -20.93 -3.51 -0.86
CA GLN A 203 -22.26 -3.20 -1.33
C GLN A 203 -22.30 -1.71 -1.67
N THR A 204 -22.56 -1.40 -2.94
CA THR A 204 -22.90 -0.02 -3.31
C THR A 204 -24.21 0.28 -2.63
N ALA A 205 -24.14 1.14 -1.64
CA ALA A 205 -25.34 1.56 -0.97
C ALA A 205 -25.97 2.64 -1.85
N THR A 206 -27.12 2.32 -2.43
CA THR A 206 -28.14 3.34 -2.65
C THR A 206 -28.58 3.80 -1.25
N PHE A 207 -27.74 4.59 -0.57
CA PHE A 207 -28.11 5.19 0.69
C PHE A 207 -29.30 6.10 0.37
N ASP A 208 -30.49 5.66 0.78
CA ASP A 208 -31.70 6.44 0.71
C ASP A 208 -31.38 7.85 1.25
N ALA A 209 -31.85 8.88 0.54
CA ALA A 209 -31.64 10.28 0.87
C ALA A 209 -31.98 10.61 2.34
N SER A 210 -32.81 9.78 2.99
CA SER A 210 -33.11 9.81 4.42
C SER A 210 -31.91 9.60 5.36
N MET A 211 -30.82 8.95 4.92
CA MET A 211 -29.56 8.82 5.69
C MET A 211 -28.63 10.02 5.48
N LEU A 212 -28.80 10.78 4.40
CA LEU A 212 -28.00 11.98 4.08
C LEU A 212 -28.57 13.26 4.73
N SER A 213 -29.85 13.25 5.13
CA SER A 213 -30.52 14.40 5.75
C SER A 213 -30.02 14.75 7.16
N GLY A 214 -29.27 13.86 7.81
CA GLY A 214 -28.72 14.08 9.15
C GLY A 214 -27.44 14.94 9.22
N MET A 215 -26.91 15.43 8.08
CA MET A 215 -25.61 16.12 8.05
C MET A 215 -25.63 17.52 7.41
N GLN A 216 -26.81 18.09 7.14
CA GLN A 216 -26.97 19.48 6.72
C GLN A 216 -27.64 20.34 7.80
N GLN A 217 -26.99 20.48 8.95
CA GLN A 217 -27.23 21.63 9.83
C GLN A 217 -25.87 22.11 10.35
N GLU A 218 -25.27 23.07 9.65
CA GLU A 218 -24.37 23.99 10.31
C GLU A 218 -25.17 24.79 11.35
N PRO A 219 -24.70 24.97 12.58
CA PRO A 219 -25.32 25.93 13.47
C PRO A 219 -25.15 27.32 12.85
N ALA A 220 -26.27 27.96 12.51
CA ALA A 220 -26.28 29.37 12.18
C ALA A 220 -25.55 30.13 13.29
N ALA A 221 -24.48 30.84 12.92
CA ALA A 221 -23.78 31.75 13.79
C ALA A 221 -24.79 32.71 14.45
N ALA A 222 -24.85 32.66 15.77
CA ALA A 222 -25.57 33.65 16.56
C ALA A 222 -24.90 35.02 16.36
N GLN A 223 -25.67 35.97 15.83
CA GLN A 223 -25.46 37.41 15.99
C GLN A 223 -26.74 37.99 16.58
#